data_AF-A0A853IH02-F1
#
_entry.id   AF-A0A853IH02-F1
#
_cell.length_a   1.000
_cell.length_b   1.000
_cell.length_c   1.000
_cell.angle_alpha   90.00
_cell.angle_beta   90.00
_cell.angle_gamma   90.00
#
_symmetry.space_group_name_H-M   'P 1'
#
loop_
_entity.id
_entity.type
_entity.pdbx_description
1 polymer ?
#
loop_
_entity_poly.entity_id
_entity_poly.type
_entity_poly.pdbx_seq_one_letter_code
_entity_poly.pdbx_strand_id
1 'polypeptide(L)'
;MKWIVSEGGPLILLPKKALFSWSGYDGDDYERVCGEEDYIGLLSVNGRQALVLGDEPCQTAIFMSGWDSLILVRWQWAEDEESVFKHLKSITPQSFENGDVLDYLTTGGEFLLFDAALPGHEAEGFDFNLAKGKYCIKTICYEPDAETALILHAFIQN
;
A
#
# COMPACT_ATOMS: atom_id res chain seq x y z
N MET A 1 -12.09 3.97 9.67
CA MET A 1 -11.14 4.07 8.55
C MET A 1 -11.89 3.75 7.27
N LYS A 2 -11.35 4.07 6.09
CA LYS A 2 -11.95 3.64 4.82
C LYS A 2 -11.11 2.46 4.30
N TRP A 3 -11.76 1.38 3.88
CA TRP A 3 -11.12 0.15 3.40
C TRP A 3 -11.39 -0.07 1.91
N ILE A 4 -10.35 -0.41 1.15
CA ILE A 4 -10.44 -0.81 -0.25
C ILE A 4 -10.16 -2.30 -0.32
N VAL A 5 -10.90 -2.98 -1.18
CA VAL A 5 -10.77 -4.41 -1.42
C VAL A 5 -10.54 -4.56 -2.92
N SER A 6 -9.55 -5.36 -3.31
CA SER A 6 -9.40 -5.74 -4.70
C SER A 6 -10.39 -6.84 -5.07
N GLU A 7 -10.69 -7.00 -6.35
CA GLU A 7 -11.52 -8.10 -6.87
C GLU A 7 -10.75 -9.43 -6.99
N GLY A 8 -9.58 -9.53 -6.33
CA GLY A 8 -8.76 -10.74 -6.26
C GLY A 8 -7.34 -10.59 -6.80
N GLY A 9 -6.94 -9.40 -7.27
CA GLY A 9 -5.57 -9.09 -7.67
C GLY A 9 -4.85 -8.14 -6.71
N PRO A 10 -3.62 -7.71 -7.03
CA PRO A 10 -2.87 -6.75 -6.23
C PRO A 10 -3.50 -5.36 -6.27
N LEU A 11 -3.30 -4.59 -5.21
CA LEU A 11 -3.54 -3.15 -5.23
C LEU A 11 -2.28 -2.42 -5.70
N ILE A 12 -2.45 -1.34 -6.46
CA ILE A 12 -1.34 -0.49 -6.92
C ILE A 12 -1.52 0.95 -6.42
N LEU A 13 -0.43 1.52 -5.90
CA LEU A 13 -0.33 2.95 -5.60
C LEU A 13 0.42 3.66 -6.72
N LEU A 14 -0.25 4.60 -7.37
CA LEU A 14 0.30 5.34 -8.49
C LEU A 14 0.12 6.85 -8.34
N PRO A 15 1.11 7.69 -8.72
CA PRO A 15 0.86 9.12 -8.83
C PRO A 15 -0.26 9.38 -9.84
N LYS A 16 -1.23 10.25 -9.52
CA LYS A 16 -2.36 10.54 -10.43
C LYS A 16 -1.92 10.97 -11.82
N LYS A 17 -0.76 11.64 -11.91
CA LYS A 17 -0.15 12.08 -13.18
C LYS A 17 0.30 10.93 -14.10
N ALA A 18 0.34 9.70 -13.61
CA ALA A 18 0.69 8.51 -14.37
C ALA A 18 -0.51 7.56 -14.59
N LEU A 19 -1.70 7.85 -14.05
CA LEU A 19 -2.88 6.99 -14.17
C LEU A 19 -3.26 6.65 -15.60
N PHE A 20 -3.24 7.63 -16.50
CA PHE A 20 -3.50 7.41 -17.93
C PHE A 20 -2.47 6.53 -18.64
N SER A 21 -1.33 6.24 -18.01
CA SER A 21 -0.31 5.33 -18.53
C SER A 21 -0.43 3.92 -17.95
N TRP A 22 -1.39 3.68 -17.06
CA TRP A 22 -1.73 2.35 -16.55
C TRP A 22 -2.92 1.79 -17.33
N SER A 23 -2.66 0.77 -18.13
CA SER A 23 -3.65 0.12 -19.01
C SER A 23 -4.49 -0.95 -18.29
N GLY A 24 -4.06 -1.47 -17.14
CA GLY A 24 -4.79 -2.52 -16.44
C GLY A 24 -5.08 -3.72 -17.35
N TYR A 25 -6.34 -4.18 -17.37
CA TYR A 25 -6.81 -5.26 -18.25
C TYR A 25 -6.93 -4.88 -19.73
N ASP A 26 -6.89 -3.59 -20.08
CA ASP A 26 -6.93 -3.16 -21.50
C ASP A 26 -5.59 -3.42 -22.22
N GLY A 27 -4.53 -3.68 -21.45
CA GLY A 27 -3.18 -3.95 -21.92
C GLY A 27 -2.51 -5.05 -21.10
N ASP A 28 -1.19 -4.96 -20.94
CA ASP A 28 -0.36 -5.96 -20.26
C ASP A 28 0.08 -5.53 -18.84
N ASP A 29 -0.40 -4.38 -18.38
CA ASP A 29 0.02 -3.80 -17.10
C ASP A 29 -0.36 -4.66 -15.89
N TYR A 30 -1.56 -5.24 -15.91
CA TYR A 30 -2.01 -6.14 -14.84
C TYR A 30 -1.13 -7.40 -14.75
N GLU A 31 -0.77 -8.00 -15.88
CA GLU A 31 0.05 -9.23 -15.94
C GLU A 31 1.47 -8.99 -15.42
N ARG A 32 1.96 -7.75 -15.47
CA ARG A 32 3.25 -7.37 -14.90
C ARG A 32 3.28 -7.41 -13.37
N VAL A 33 2.11 -7.39 -12.71
CA VAL A 33 2.01 -7.25 -11.24
C VAL A 33 1.22 -8.38 -10.58
N CYS A 34 0.38 -9.12 -11.31
CA CYS A 34 -0.46 -10.19 -10.77
C CYS A 34 0.31 -11.41 -10.23
N GLY A 35 1.64 -11.45 -10.38
CA GLY A 35 2.52 -12.49 -9.84
C GLY A 35 3.49 -11.98 -8.79
N GLU A 36 3.26 -10.79 -8.22
CA GLU A 36 4.08 -10.24 -7.14
C GLU A 36 3.89 -11.07 -5.86
N GLU A 37 4.87 -11.89 -5.53
CA GLU A 37 4.88 -12.76 -4.35
C GLU A 37 5.37 -12.03 -3.09
N ASP A 38 6.09 -10.91 -3.25
CA ASP A 38 6.53 -10.09 -2.11
C ASP A 38 5.37 -9.25 -1.56
N TYR A 39 5.43 -8.91 -0.27
CA TYR A 39 4.39 -8.07 0.36
C TYR A 39 4.22 -6.71 -0.29
N ILE A 40 5.31 -6.15 -0.83
CA ILE A 40 5.32 -4.87 -1.54
C ILE A 40 6.44 -4.81 -2.59
N GLY A 41 6.08 -4.41 -3.81
CA GLY A 41 6.98 -4.33 -4.96
C GLY A 41 7.03 -2.93 -5.59
N LEU A 42 8.01 -2.72 -6.47
CA LEU A 42 8.15 -1.49 -7.26
C LEU A 42 8.18 -1.78 -8.75
N LEU A 43 7.46 -0.96 -9.51
CA LEU A 43 7.62 -0.89 -10.97
C LEU A 43 7.65 0.55 -11.46
N SER A 44 8.15 0.70 -12.69
CA SER A 44 8.08 1.98 -13.40
C SER A 44 6.82 2.06 -14.26
N VAL A 45 6.09 3.16 -14.12
CA VAL A 45 4.97 3.55 -14.97
C VAL A 45 5.23 4.96 -15.46
N ASN A 46 5.47 5.12 -16.76
CA ASN A 46 5.81 6.41 -17.40
C ASN A 46 6.91 7.19 -16.63
N GLY A 47 8.00 6.49 -16.30
CA GLY A 47 9.18 7.05 -15.62
C GLY A 47 8.98 7.40 -14.14
N ARG A 48 7.86 6.97 -13.51
CA ARG A 48 7.59 7.16 -12.08
C ARG A 48 7.47 5.82 -11.37
N GLN A 49 7.81 5.78 -10.09
CA GLN A 49 7.66 4.58 -9.28
C GLN A 49 6.20 4.41 -8.84
N ALA A 50 5.67 3.23 -9.12
CA ALA A 50 4.42 2.71 -8.58
C ALA A 50 4.74 1.65 -7.53
N LEU A 51 3.96 1.58 -6.46
CA LEU A 51 4.05 0.51 -5.46
C LEU A 51 2.96 -0.51 -5.72
N VAL A 52 3.33 -1.78 -5.76
CA VAL A 52 2.38 -2.90 -5.83
C VAL A 52 2.29 -3.48 -4.44
N LEU A 53 1.09 -3.63 -3.90
CA LEU A 53 0.85 -4.42 -2.71
C LEU A 53 0.61 -5.85 -3.20
N GLY A 54 1.44 -6.80 -2.73
CA GLY A 54 1.45 -8.20 -3.22
C GLY A 54 0.09 -8.87 -3.31
N ASP A 55 0.01 -10.02 -3.97
CA ASP A 55 -1.27 -10.58 -4.44
C ASP A 55 -2.21 -11.15 -3.36
N GLU A 56 -1.80 -11.17 -2.08
CA GLU A 56 -2.71 -11.63 -1.02
C GLU A 56 -3.99 -10.76 -0.95
N PRO A 57 -5.20 -11.37 -1.05
CA PRO A 57 -6.46 -10.63 -1.01
C PRO A 57 -6.70 -10.08 0.40
N CYS A 58 -6.21 -8.88 0.66
CA CYS A 58 -6.33 -8.19 1.93
C CYS A 58 -7.02 -6.85 1.71
N GLN A 59 -8.09 -6.61 2.47
CA GLN A 59 -8.64 -5.26 2.55
C GLN A 59 -7.56 -4.31 3.08
N THR A 60 -7.42 -3.16 2.44
CA THR A 60 -6.35 -2.22 2.71
C THR A 60 -6.91 -0.87 3.14
N ALA A 61 -6.31 -0.26 4.15
CA ALA A 61 -6.63 1.09 4.59
C ALA A 61 -5.35 1.93 4.72
N ILE A 62 -5.56 3.24 4.80
CA ILE A 62 -4.51 4.20 5.12
C ILE A 62 -4.70 4.63 6.57
N PHE A 63 -3.63 4.56 7.35
CA PHE A 63 -3.59 5.01 8.72
C PHE A 63 -2.47 6.04 8.90
N MET A 64 -2.79 7.18 9.50
CA MET A 64 -1.81 8.17 9.93
C MET A 64 -1.45 7.91 11.38
N SER A 65 -0.21 7.50 11.62
CA SER A 65 0.30 7.21 12.96
C SER A 65 0.49 8.47 13.81
N GLY A 66 0.64 8.28 15.12
CA GLY A 66 0.89 9.37 16.08
C GLY A 66 2.24 10.08 15.92
N TRP A 67 3.17 9.53 15.12
CA TRP A 67 4.47 10.14 14.79
C TRP A 67 4.53 10.62 13.32
N ASP A 68 3.38 10.94 12.73
CA ASP A 68 3.25 11.55 11.40
C ASP A 68 3.80 10.70 10.24
N SER A 69 3.85 9.37 10.43
CA SER A 69 4.11 8.43 9.35
C SER A 69 2.79 7.92 8.78
N LEU A 70 2.71 7.89 7.45
CA LEU A 70 1.68 7.14 6.73
C LEU A 70 1.96 5.65 6.83
N ILE A 71 0.92 4.86 7.09
CA ILE A 71 0.97 3.40 7.13
C ILE A 71 -0.13 2.86 6.21
N LEU A 72 0.25 2.02 5.26
CA LEU A 72 -0.71 1.15 4.56
C LEU A 72 -0.94 -0.07 5.43
N VAL A 73 -2.20 -0.33 5.75
CA VAL A 73 -2.64 -1.40 6.64
C VAL A 73 -3.36 -2.43 5.79
N ARG A 74 -2.80 -3.62 5.64
CA ARG A 74 -3.44 -4.75 4.98
C ARG A 74 -3.94 -5.70 6.05
N TRP A 75 -5.25 -5.91 6.09
CA TRP A 75 -5.90 -6.71 7.11
C TRP A 75 -6.03 -8.15 6.62
N GLN A 76 -5.22 -9.05 7.20
CA GLN A 76 -5.30 -10.49 6.93
C GLN A 76 -6.41 -11.14 7.76
N TRP A 77 -6.38 -10.98 9.09
CA TRP A 77 -7.51 -11.34 9.96
C TRP A 77 -7.53 -10.48 11.25
N ALA A 78 -8.73 -10.27 11.78
CA ALA A 78 -9.06 -9.59 13.03
C ALA A 78 -10.56 -9.79 13.29
N GLU A 79 -11.00 -9.68 14.53
CA GLU A 79 -12.43 -9.77 14.87
C GLU A 79 -13.25 -8.69 14.17
N ASP A 80 -12.78 -7.44 14.25
CA ASP A 80 -13.43 -6.27 13.68
C ASP A 80 -12.46 -5.09 13.48
N GLU A 81 -12.97 -4.01 12.88
CA GLU A 81 -12.18 -2.80 12.61
C GLU A 81 -11.73 -2.10 13.90
N GLU A 82 -12.51 -2.19 14.99
CA GLU A 82 -12.16 -1.57 16.27
C GLU A 82 -10.92 -2.22 16.86
N SER A 83 -10.83 -3.54 16.76
CA SER A 83 -9.67 -4.34 17.16
C SER A 83 -8.43 -3.95 16.36
N VAL A 84 -8.53 -3.88 15.03
CA VAL A 84 -7.44 -3.38 14.17
C VAL A 84 -6.97 -1.99 14.62
N PHE A 85 -7.91 -1.06 14.82
CA PHE A 85 -7.60 0.31 15.19
C PHE A 85 -6.93 0.41 16.57
N LYS A 86 -7.33 -0.43 17.54
CA LYS A 86 -6.70 -0.51 18.87
C LYS A 86 -5.23 -0.89 18.75
N HIS A 87 -4.91 -1.86 17.91
CA HIS A 87 -3.52 -2.28 17.65
C HIS A 87 -2.72 -1.21 16.90
N LEU A 88 -3.29 -0.59 15.86
CA LEU A 88 -2.59 0.47 15.11
C LEU A 88 -2.18 1.65 16.00
N LYS A 89 -2.94 1.97 17.04
CA LYS A 89 -2.57 3.02 18.01
C LYS A 89 -1.38 2.66 18.90
N SER A 90 -1.08 1.38 19.08
CA SER A 90 0.02 0.92 19.94
C SER A 90 1.32 0.66 19.18
N ILE A 91 1.25 0.60 17.84
CA ILE A 91 2.44 0.59 16.97
C ILE A 91 3.31 1.80 17.30
N THR A 92 4.61 1.66 17.16
CA THR A 92 5.60 2.74 17.27
C THR A 92 6.64 2.60 16.16
N PRO A 93 7.56 3.56 15.95
CA PRO A 93 8.66 3.37 15.01
C PRO A 93 9.51 2.13 15.33
N GLN A 94 9.62 1.75 16.61
CA GLN A 94 10.34 0.55 17.04
C GLN A 94 9.69 -0.75 16.56
N SER A 95 8.36 -0.76 16.33
CA SER A 95 7.67 -1.93 15.77
C SER A 95 8.22 -2.35 14.41
N PHE A 96 8.81 -1.41 13.67
CA PHE A 96 9.39 -1.62 12.34
C PHE A 96 10.91 -1.80 12.35
N GLU A 97 11.56 -1.96 13.51
CA GLU A 97 13.04 -2.01 13.59
C GLU A 97 13.61 -3.10 12.66
N ASN A 98 13.02 -4.29 12.69
CA ASN A 98 13.43 -5.47 11.91
C ASN A 98 12.59 -5.73 10.65
N GLY A 99 11.80 -4.75 10.21
CA GLY A 99 10.97 -4.90 9.01
C GLY A 99 11.78 -4.86 7.72
N ASP A 100 11.26 -5.50 6.69
CA ASP A 100 11.83 -5.45 5.34
C ASP A 100 11.83 -4.03 4.81
N VAL A 101 12.85 -3.68 4.04
CA VAL A 101 13.09 -2.31 3.59
C VAL A 101 12.96 -2.21 2.07
N LEU A 102 12.17 -1.24 1.63
CA LEU A 102 12.01 -0.86 0.24
C LEU A 102 12.25 0.64 0.06
N ASP A 103 13.28 1.00 -0.71
CA ASP A 103 13.57 2.40 -1.04
C ASP A 103 12.58 2.93 -2.09
N TYR A 104 11.85 3.99 -1.74
CA TYR A 104 10.83 4.59 -2.59
C TYR A 104 11.11 6.08 -2.85
N LEU A 105 11.14 6.47 -4.12
CA LEU A 105 11.33 7.84 -4.57
C LEU A 105 10.03 8.37 -5.20
N THR A 106 9.43 9.36 -4.54
CA THR A 106 8.22 10.01 -5.04
C THR A 106 8.50 11.42 -5.56
N THR A 107 7.81 11.79 -6.65
CA THR A 107 7.78 13.16 -7.17
C THR A 107 6.92 14.10 -6.34
N GLY A 108 6.20 13.57 -5.35
CA GLY A 108 5.19 14.25 -4.54
C GLY A 108 3.88 14.52 -5.30
N GLY A 109 2.87 14.95 -4.54
CA GLY A 109 1.52 15.28 -5.03
C GLY A 109 0.51 14.20 -4.72
N GLU A 110 -0.56 14.15 -5.52
CA GLU A 110 -1.67 13.22 -5.35
C GLU A 110 -1.36 11.84 -5.93
N PHE A 111 -1.72 10.82 -5.15
CA PHE A 111 -1.64 9.41 -5.48
C PHE A 111 -3.02 8.77 -5.36
N LEU A 112 -3.21 7.69 -6.11
CA LEU A 112 -4.37 6.83 -6.04
C LEU A 112 -3.91 5.41 -5.72
N LEU A 113 -4.44 4.82 -4.64
CA LEU A 113 -4.39 3.39 -4.37
C LEU A 113 -5.65 2.74 -4.93
N PHE A 114 -5.54 1.79 -5.85
CA PHE A 114 -6.66 1.17 -6.54
C PHE A 114 -6.35 -0.27 -6.95
N ASP A 115 -7.37 -0.99 -7.43
CA ASP A 115 -7.20 -2.35 -7.98
C ASP A 115 -6.37 -2.30 -9.28
N ALA A 116 -5.24 -3.01 -9.30
CA ALA A 116 -4.32 -2.99 -10.42
C ALA A 116 -4.92 -3.55 -11.72
N ALA A 117 -5.99 -4.35 -11.64
CA ALA A 117 -6.67 -4.87 -12.82
C ALA A 117 -7.35 -3.75 -13.62
N LEU A 118 -7.78 -2.66 -12.97
CA LEU A 118 -8.49 -1.59 -13.66
C LEU A 118 -7.55 -0.70 -14.48
N PRO A 119 -7.94 -0.26 -15.68
CA PRO A 119 -7.28 0.84 -16.37
C PRO A 119 -7.29 2.09 -15.49
N GLY A 120 -6.17 2.79 -15.40
CA GLY A 120 -6.02 3.90 -14.44
C GLY A 120 -6.95 5.09 -14.71
N HIS A 121 -7.54 5.19 -15.90
CA HIS A 121 -8.51 6.21 -16.26
C HIS A 121 -9.96 5.88 -15.80
N GLU A 122 -10.22 4.62 -15.46
CA GLU A 122 -11.51 4.11 -14.95
C GLU A 122 -11.43 3.80 -13.44
N ALA A 123 -10.21 3.71 -12.90
CA ALA A 123 -9.95 3.32 -11.54
C ALA A 123 -10.58 4.26 -10.49
N GLU A 124 -11.33 3.65 -9.57
CA GLU A 124 -11.74 4.28 -8.32
C GLU A 124 -10.92 3.71 -7.16
N GLY A 125 -10.66 4.53 -6.13
CA GLY A 125 -9.83 4.09 -5.03
C GLY A 125 -9.63 5.12 -3.92
N PHE A 126 -8.46 5.08 -3.28
CA PHE A 126 -8.09 5.99 -2.20
C PHE A 126 -7.07 7.01 -2.62
N ASP A 127 -7.49 8.26 -2.51
CA ASP A 127 -6.65 9.42 -2.70
C ASP A 127 -5.86 9.73 -1.44
N PHE A 128 -4.57 9.98 -1.62
CA PHE A 128 -3.77 10.64 -0.61
C PHE A 128 -2.60 11.39 -1.22
N ASN A 129 -1.98 12.26 -0.42
CA ASN A 129 -0.84 13.05 -0.82
C ASN A 129 0.44 12.51 -0.20
N LEU A 130 1.49 12.46 -1.01
CA LEU A 130 2.85 12.24 -0.52
C LEU A 130 3.69 13.48 -0.81
N ALA A 131 4.57 13.83 0.13
CA ALA A 131 5.56 14.86 -0.12
C ALA A 131 6.59 14.34 -1.14
N LYS A 132 7.22 15.25 -1.88
CA LYS A 132 8.35 14.86 -2.74
C LYS A 132 9.53 14.45 -1.85
N GLY A 133 10.16 13.33 -2.14
CA GLY A 133 11.32 12.89 -1.37
C GLY A 133 11.62 11.42 -1.52
N LYS A 134 12.60 10.97 -0.73
CA LYS A 134 12.94 9.57 -0.55
C LYS A 134 12.27 9.07 0.73
N TYR A 135 11.60 7.95 0.61
CA TYR A 135 11.03 7.21 1.71
C TYR A 135 11.73 5.86 1.80
N CYS A 136 11.97 5.42 3.02
CA CYS A 136 12.22 4.04 3.36
C CYS A 136 10.88 3.45 3.77
N ILE A 137 10.31 2.57 2.93
CA ILE A 137 9.10 1.85 3.29
C ILE A 137 9.52 0.62 4.08
N LYS A 138 9.05 0.54 5.32
CA LYS A 138 9.29 -0.61 6.18
C LYS A 138 8.06 -1.50 6.24
N THR A 139 8.23 -2.78 5.96
CA THR A 139 7.16 -3.78 5.98
C THR A 139 7.32 -4.75 7.13
N ILE A 140 6.25 -5.00 7.87
CA ILE A 140 6.20 -6.05 8.90
C ILE A 140 4.91 -6.87 8.77
N CYS A 141 5.00 -8.16 9.12
CA CYS A 141 3.85 -8.95 9.52
C CYS A 141 3.64 -8.76 11.02
N TYR A 142 2.54 -8.11 11.39
CA TYR A 142 2.20 -7.77 12.76
C TYR A 142 1.12 -8.72 13.28
N GLU A 143 1.54 -9.65 14.13
CA GLU A 143 0.69 -10.67 14.77
C GLU A 143 0.82 -10.56 16.30
N PRO A 144 0.12 -9.62 16.94
CA PRO A 144 0.24 -9.38 18.38
C PRO A 144 -0.40 -10.48 19.23
N ASP A 145 -1.36 -11.20 18.67
CA ASP A 145 -2.13 -12.27 19.31
C ASP A 145 -2.70 -13.22 18.25
N ALA A 146 -3.42 -14.26 18.69
CA ALA A 146 -4.00 -15.26 17.80
C ALA A 146 -5.20 -14.74 16.99
N GLU A 147 -5.76 -13.60 17.36
CA GLU A 147 -6.99 -13.07 16.78
C GLU A 147 -6.71 -11.96 15.77
N THR A 148 -5.50 -11.42 15.70
CA THR A 148 -5.13 -10.31 14.82
C THR A 148 -3.86 -10.60 14.02
N ALA A 149 -3.92 -10.40 12.71
CA ALA A 149 -2.75 -10.26 11.85
C ALA A 149 -2.93 -9.21 10.77
N LEU A 150 -1.90 -8.38 10.62
CA LEU A 150 -1.84 -7.27 9.68
C LEU A 150 -0.49 -7.29 8.95
N ILE A 151 -0.49 -6.94 7.67
CA ILE A 151 0.74 -6.51 7.00
C ILE A 151 0.76 -4.98 7.01
N LEU A 152 1.81 -4.39 7.56
CA LEU A 152 1.94 -2.95 7.73
C LEU A 152 3.10 -2.42 6.91
N HIS A 153 2.85 -1.40 6.07
CA HIS A 153 3.88 -0.70 5.31
C HIS A 153 3.99 0.75 5.77
N ALA A 154 5.02 1.06 6.56
CA ALA A 154 5.27 2.40 7.08
C ALA A 154 6.18 3.22 6.18
N PHE A 155 5.76 4.42 5.79
CA PHE A 155 6.51 5.35 4.95
C PHE A 155 7.38 6.26 5.82
N ILE A 156 8.65 5.92 5.97
CA ILE A 156 9.61 6.69 6.78
C ILE A 156 10.40 7.62 5.88
N GLN A 157 10.27 8.93 6.06
CA GLN A 157 11.00 9.90 5.25
C GLN A 157 12.46 10.01 5.73
N ASN A 158 13.39 9.93 4.79
CA ASN A 158 14.83 10.11 5.03
C ASN A 158 15.25 11.58 4.99
#